data_AF-A0A2N1PJI9-F1
#
_entry.id   AF-A0A2N1PJI9-F1
#
_cell.length_a   1.000
_cell.length_b   1.000
_cell.length_c   1.000
_cell.angle_alpha   90.00
_cell.angle_beta   90.00
_cell.angle_gamma   90.00
#
_symmetry.space_group_name_H-M   'P 1'
#
loop_
_entity.id
_entity.type
_entity.pdbx_description
1 polymer ?
#
loop_
_entity_poly.entity_id
_entity_poly.type
_entity_poly.pdbx_seq_one_letter_code
_entity_poly.pdbx_strand_id
1 'polypeptide(L)'
;MKGWIVVNGNLRFDTDFIGTHKEMLMSSHHVDPDVRDWRKVLLITAAWQKNEFQEGHIKQALESIGIPSRFDGGFDQNIQNLGLYHEFNDLRSREQDLYTRYHRKQDVIIRTKEFYTRKNDEFLQILRDQVGMIRANFDGSSLAGILDYDVLRHRSELSHYNEAELFYHYCCQDVQDTMSKIIENDNLMLKICNEIDDYFRDRSRIDENPDYIATRDRLRRNILSSNSIFLFGGNLPVLLNRLKFFNLRDVFQEALYRGTNFYTVSAGSMALSDKVIVFDDFGNDQSDGGKKEFEFFDRGLGLVNRVTLFPHCMDRIQTDDPDNLSYLANRFSTGPCVGLNENSFLLVETVREAETGGVRDRYVSVGKRDGVYVFDRSGHKHCRTFGQEIQID
;
A
#
# COMPACT_ATOMS: atom_id res chain seq x y z
N MET A 1 -8.28 2.27 23.18
CA MET A 1 -8.17 3.18 22.02
C MET A 1 -7.43 2.43 20.94
N LYS A 2 -7.78 2.65 19.66
CA LYS A 2 -7.07 2.04 18.53
C LYS A 2 -5.62 2.56 18.51
N GLY A 3 -4.67 1.73 18.11
CA GLY A 3 -3.28 2.12 17.95
C GLY A 3 -3.11 3.08 16.76
N TRP A 4 -1.91 3.64 16.60
CA TRP A 4 -1.58 4.45 15.44
C TRP A 4 -0.77 3.68 14.41
N ILE A 5 -0.73 4.20 13.19
CA ILE A 5 0.12 3.73 12.10
C ILE A 5 0.98 4.90 11.67
N VAL A 6 2.29 4.74 11.68
CA VAL A 6 3.24 5.67 11.06
C VAL A 6 3.72 5.06 9.75
N VAL A 7 3.59 5.83 8.69
CA VAL A 7 3.83 5.44 7.31
C VAL A 7 4.94 6.32 6.74
N ASN A 8 5.90 5.72 6.05
CA ASN A 8 7.00 6.43 5.40
C ASN A 8 7.32 5.82 4.03
N GLY A 9 7.73 6.68 3.09
CA GLY A 9 7.98 6.27 1.71
C GLY A 9 9.33 5.60 1.50
N ASN A 10 10.36 6.04 2.22
CA ASN A 10 11.72 5.54 2.12
C ASN A 10 12.51 5.96 3.35
N LEU A 11 13.49 5.18 3.78
CA LEU A 11 14.45 5.60 4.80
C LEU A 11 15.85 5.52 4.24
N ARG A 12 16.70 6.45 4.68
CA ARG A 12 18.14 6.34 4.45
C ARG A 12 18.76 5.21 5.25
N PHE A 13 18.40 5.13 6.53
CA PHE A 13 18.76 4.04 7.42
C PHE A 13 17.53 3.55 8.16
N ASP A 14 17.37 2.22 8.25
CA ASP A 14 16.23 1.61 8.93
C ASP A 14 16.12 2.04 10.42
N THR A 15 17.23 2.45 11.04
CA THR A 15 17.30 2.95 12.42
C THR A 15 16.81 4.39 12.59
N ASP A 16 16.79 5.21 11.53
CA ASP A 16 16.34 6.60 11.59
C ASP A 16 14.89 6.70 12.04
N PHE A 17 14.08 5.71 11.69
CA PHE A 17 12.69 5.58 12.10
C PHE A 17 12.53 5.49 13.63
N ILE A 18 13.40 4.70 14.26
CA ILE A 18 13.40 4.47 15.71
C ILE A 18 13.78 5.75 16.45
N GLY A 19 14.84 6.42 16.01
CA GLY A 19 15.27 7.70 16.57
C GLY A 19 14.20 8.79 16.44
N THR A 20 13.59 8.89 15.26
CA THR A 20 12.58 9.92 14.93
C THR A 20 11.30 9.77 15.77
N HIS A 21 10.90 8.53 16.08
CA HIS A 21 9.64 8.22 16.76
C HIS A 21 9.82 7.66 18.17
N LYS A 22 10.97 7.91 18.82
CA LYS A 22 11.29 7.44 20.17
C LYS A 22 10.17 7.68 21.19
N GLU A 23 9.63 8.90 21.25
CA GLU A 23 8.58 9.24 22.23
C GLU A 23 7.32 8.39 22.05
N MET A 24 6.89 8.20 20.79
CA MET A 24 5.75 7.34 20.45
C MET A 24 6.05 5.87 20.76
N LEU A 25 7.25 5.38 20.42
CA LEU A 25 7.67 4.00 20.72
C LEU A 25 7.69 3.69 22.23
N MET A 26 8.06 4.69 23.04
CA MET A 26 8.09 4.57 24.50
C MET A 26 6.72 4.74 25.16
N SER A 27 5.72 5.19 24.40
CA SER A 27 4.34 5.28 24.85
C SER A 27 3.53 4.05 24.44
N SER A 28 2.44 3.78 25.18
CA SER A 28 1.53 2.69 24.83
C SER A 28 0.10 3.04 25.20
N HIS A 29 -0.81 2.76 24.26
CA HIS A 29 -2.25 2.82 24.47
C HIS A 29 -2.90 1.43 24.38
N HIS A 30 -2.09 0.38 24.43
CA HIS A 30 -2.57 -1.00 24.33
C HIS A 30 -3.56 -1.30 25.45
N VAL A 31 -4.64 -2.03 25.15
CA VAL A 31 -5.72 -2.29 26.12
C VAL A 31 -5.25 -3.24 27.24
N ASP A 32 -4.40 -4.19 26.90
CA ASP A 32 -3.80 -5.15 27.83
C ASP A 32 -2.63 -4.50 28.62
N PRO A 33 -2.71 -4.39 29.97
CA PRO A 33 -1.64 -3.86 30.82
C PRO A 33 -0.30 -4.59 30.66
N ASP A 34 -0.32 -5.90 30.53
CA ASP A 34 0.91 -6.69 30.48
C ASP A 34 1.69 -6.35 29.19
N VAL A 35 0.98 -6.19 28.07
CA VAL A 35 1.59 -5.75 26.80
C VAL A 35 2.15 -4.34 26.90
N ARG A 36 1.47 -3.43 27.62
CA ARG A 36 1.95 -2.04 27.84
C ARG A 36 3.26 -2.03 28.64
N ASP A 37 3.37 -2.88 29.65
CA ASP A 37 4.52 -2.93 30.55
C ASP A 37 5.70 -3.63 29.89
N TRP A 38 5.43 -4.68 29.11
CA TRP A 38 6.47 -5.39 28.38
C TRP A 38 7.02 -4.60 27.20
N ARG A 39 6.18 -3.82 26.52
CA ARG A 39 6.51 -3.06 25.32
C ARG A 39 7.16 -3.92 24.23
N LYS A 40 6.63 -5.14 24.08
CA LYS A 40 7.09 -6.09 23.06
C LYS A 40 7.10 -5.43 21.68
N VAL A 41 8.22 -5.57 20.98
CA VAL A 41 8.38 -5.12 19.60
C VAL A 41 8.47 -6.34 18.70
N LEU A 42 7.64 -6.35 17.66
CA LEU A 42 7.68 -7.36 16.62
C LEU A 42 8.17 -6.74 15.32
N LEU A 43 9.14 -7.38 14.70
CA LEU A 43 9.74 -7.00 13.44
C LEU A 43 9.21 -7.93 12.35
N ILE A 44 8.88 -7.37 11.19
CA ILE A 44 8.47 -8.11 10.01
C ILE A 44 9.36 -7.66 8.86
N THR A 45 10.33 -8.50 8.54
CA THR A 45 11.39 -8.25 7.55
C THR A 45 11.39 -9.31 6.45
N ALA A 46 10.24 -9.96 6.19
CA ALA A 46 10.09 -10.97 5.15
C ALA A 46 10.49 -10.47 3.75
N ALA A 47 10.38 -9.16 3.53
CA ALA A 47 10.83 -8.46 2.34
C ALA A 47 12.36 -8.58 2.10
N TRP A 48 13.14 -8.88 3.14
CA TRP A 48 14.60 -9.12 3.09
C TRP A 48 14.94 -10.58 2.74
N GLN A 49 13.94 -11.45 2.59
CA GLN A 49 14.09 -12.84 2.14
C GLN A 49 15.11 -13.62 2.98
N LYS A 50 16.21 -14.10 2.37
CA LYS A 50 17.28 -14.85 3.06
C LYS A 50 17.97 -14.03 4.15
N ASN A 51 17.88 -12.70 4.07
CA ASN A 51 18.42 -11.77 5.04
C ASN A 51 17.38 -11.33 6.09
N GLU A 52 16.22 -12.00 6.19
CA GLU A 52 15.16 -11.67 7.16
C GLU A 52 15.72 -11.51 8.58
N PHE A 53 16.71 -12.32 8.97
CA PHE A 53 17.34 -12.28 10.30
C PHE A 53 18.50 -11.28 10.47
N GLN A 54 18.75 -10.40 9.50
CA GLN A 54 19.80 -9.37 9.57
C GLN A 54 19.34 -8.10 10.30
N GLU A 55 18.45 -8.21 11.29
CA GLU A 55 17.90 -7.08 12.04
C GLU A 55 18.73 -6.60 13.25
N GLY A 56 19.95 -7.11 13.45
CA GLY A 56 20.74 -6.83 14.67
C GLY A 56 20.92 -5.34 14.96
N HIS A 57 21.09 -4.54 13.90
CA HIS A 57 21.19 -3.08 13.98
C HIS A 57 19.88 -2.41 14.46
N ILE A 58 18.71 -2.98 14.11
CA ILE A 58 17.39 -2.53 14.58
C ILE A 58 17.23 -2.82 16.06
N LYS A 59 17.62 -4.03 16.51
CA LYS A 59 17.56 -4.40 17.93
C LYS A 59 18.42 -3.46 18.78
N GLN A 60 19.66 -3.20 18.35
CA GLN A 60 20.55 -2.24 19.02
C GLN A 60 19.95 -0.83 19.08
N ALA A 61 19.30 -0.36 18.01
CA ALA A 61 18.65 0.94 18.01
C ALA A 61 17.46 1.00 18.99
N LEU A 62 16.64 -0.07 19.07
CA LEU A 62 15.54 -0.17 20.04
C LEU A 62 16.06 -0.21 21.49
N GLU A 63 17.13 -0.94 21.75
CA GLU A 63 17.80 -0.95 23.06
C GLU A 63 18.29 0.45 23.45
N SER A 64 18.90 1.17 22.51
CA SER A 64 19.44 2.52 22.75
C SER A 64 18.39 3.55 23.17
N ILE A 65 17.12 3.33 22.81
CA ILE A 65 16.01 4.20 23.20
C ILE A 65 15.28 3.72 24.46
N GLY A 66 15.66 2.58 25.03
CA GLY A 66 15.14 2.04 26.29
C GLY A 66 14.15 0.88 26.15
N ILE A 67 14.10 0.19 25.01
CA ILE A 67 13.35 -1.06 24.83
C ILE A 67 14.34 -2.22 24.94
N PRO A 68 14.47 -2.88 26.11
CA PRO A 68 15.53 -3.86 26.33
C PRO A 68 15.21 -5.20 25.66
N SER A 69 16.21 -5.87 25.09
CA SER A 69 16.12 -7.29 24.79
C SER A 69 15.94 -8.12 26.07
N ARG A 70 15.18 -9.20 25.99
CA ARG A 70 14.94 -10.12 27.11
C ARG A 70 15.12 -11.54 26.64
N PHE A 71 16.30 -12.11 26.91
CA PHE A 71 16.64 -13.43 26.43
C PHE A 71 16.06 -14.53 27.34
N ASP A 72 15.36 -15.48 26.73
CA ASP A 72 14.98 -16.76 27.34
C ASP A 72 15.29 -17.89 26.35
N GLY A 73 15.95 -18.94 26.84
CA GLY A 73 16.40 -20.06 26.00
C GLY A 73 17.33 -19.66 24.84
N GLY A 74 18.05 -18.54 24.95
CA GLY A 74 18.92 -18.02 23.89
C GLY A 74 18.19 -17.17 22.82
N PHE A 75 16.89 -16.97 22.96
CA PHE A 75 16.09 -16.16 22.04
C PHE A 75 15.59 -14.89 22.74
N ASP A 76 15.67 -13.76 22.04
CA ASP A 76 15.06 -12.53 22.52
C ASP A 76 13.53 -12.66 22.48
N GLN A 77 12.92 -12.55 23.65
CA GLN A 77 11.49 -12.65 23.81
C GLN A 77 10.80 -11.30 23.60
N ASN A 78 11.50 -10.18 23.84
CA ASN A 78 10.91 -8.84 23.80
C ASN A 78 11.02 -8.17 22.42
N ILE A 79 12.14 -8.35 21.72
CA ILE A 79 12.33 -7.85 20.35
C ILE A 79 12.41 -9.04 19.39
N GLN A 80 11.26 -9.43 18.86
CA GLN A 80 11.11 -10.63 18.05
C GLN A 80 10.99 -10.30 16.57
N ASN A 81 11.53 -11.17 15.73
CA ASN A 81 11.21 -11.18 14.31
C ASN A 81 10.13 -12.24 14.07
N LEU A 82 9.10 -11.90 13.29
CA LEU A 82 8.02 -12.82 12.97
C LEU A 82 8.48 -13.94 12.01
N GLY A 83 9.58 -13.74 11.26
CA GLY A 83 10.22 -14.78 10.48
C GLY A 83 9.37 -15.34 9.33
N LEU A 84 8.42 -14.57 8.79
CA LEU A 84 7.42 -15.06 7.85
C LEU A 84 8.01 -15.69 6.58
N TYR A 85 9.16 -15.20 6.10
CA TYR A 85 9.82 -15.80 4.94
C TYR A 85 10.34 -17.19 5.27
N HIS A 86 11.02 -17.35 6.41
CA HIS A 86 11.53 -18.64 6.87
C HIS A 86 10.40 -19.60 7.27
N GLU A 87 9.37 -19.13 7.97
CA GLU A 87 8.19 -19.92 8.35
C GLU A 87 7.50 -20.55 7.12
N PHE A 88 7.39 -19.79 6.04
CA PHE A 88 6.87 -20.30 4.78
C PHE A 88 7.79 -21.34 4.13
N ASN A 89 9.11 -21.15 4.21
CA ASN A 89 10.07 -22.11 3.64
C ASN A 89 10.19 -23.38 4.49
N ASP A 90 10.03 -23.28 5.80
CA ASP A 90 9.99 -24.43 6.72
C ASP A 90 8.71 -25.24 6.54
N LEU A 91 7.65 -24.63 6.02
CA LEU A 91 6.48 -25.39 5.58
C LEU A 91 6.81 -26.29 4.39
N ARG A 92 7.78 -25.94 3.53
CA ARG A 92 8.20 -26.80 2.40
C ARG A 92 8.68 -28.17 2.88
N SER A 93 9.47 -28.22 3.95
CA SER A 93 10.04 -29.46 4.46
C SER A 93 8.99 -30.36 5.13
N ARG A 94 7.94 -29.76 5.70
CA ARG A 94 6.86 -30.46 6.41
C ARG A 94 5.69 -30.83 5.50
N GLU A 95 5.35 -29.95 4.56
CA GLU A 95 4.12 -29.97 3.74
C GLU A 95 4.42 -29.69 2.26
N GLN A 96 5.23 -30.56 1.65
CA GLN A 96 5.72 -30.39 0.27
C GLN A 96 4.60 -30.29 -0.78
N ASP A 97 3.50 -31.04 -0.62
CA ASP A 97 2.35 -30.98 -1.55
C ASP A 97 1.66 -29.61 -1.48
N LEU A 98 1.38 -29.11 -0.27
CA LEU A 98 0.80 -27.79 -0.06
C LEU A 98 1.68 -26.69 -0.63
N TYR A 99 2.98 -26.75 -0.36
CA TYR A 99 3.97 -25.83 -0.92
C TYR A 99 3.94 -25.84 -2.45
N THR A 100 3.90 -27.02 -3.06
CA THR A 100 3.86 -27.19 -4.53
C THR A 100 2.58 -26.62 -5.13
N ARG A 101 1.42 -26.89 -4.52
CA ARG A 101 0.12 -26.33 -4.94
C ARG A 101 0.10 -24.82 -4.84
N TYR A 102 0.66 -24.25 -3.77
CA TYR A 102 0.74 -22.80 -3.61
C TYR A 102 1.63 -22.16 -4.69
N HIS A 103 2.75 -22.78 -5.05
CA HIS A 103 3.59 -22.26 -6.14
C HIS A 103 2.88 -22.31 -7.49
N ARG A 104 2.20 -23.42 -7.80
CA ARG A 104 1.37 -23.50 -9.01
C ARG A 104 0.29 -22.42 -9.05
N LYS A 105 -0.35 -22.13 -7.90
CA LYS A 105 -1.29 -21.01 -7.78
C LYS A 105 -0.61 -19.68 -8.10
N GLN A 106 0.58 -19.43 -7.54
CA GLN A 106 1.34 -18.20 -7.82
C GLN A 106 1.73 -18.09 -9.30
N ASP A 107 2.11 -19.18 -9.95
CA ASP A 107 2.41 -19.19 -11.40
C ASP A 107 1.18 -18.77 -12.24
N VAL A 108 -0.02 -19.20 -11.84
CA VAL A 108 -1.27 -18.78 -12.49
C VAL A 108 -1.52 -17.30 -12.27
N ILE A 109 -1.37 -16.79 -11.04
CA ILE A 109 -1.51 -15.36 -10.72
C ILE A 109 -0.53 -14.52 -11.55
N ILE A 110 0.73 -14.92 -11.64
CA ILE A 110 1.75 -14.21 -12.41
C ILE A 110 1.32 -14.09 -13.88
N ARG A 111 0.93 -15.21 -14.52
CA ARG A 111 0.47 -15.20 -15.92
C ARG A 111 -0.82 -14.39 -16.13
N THR A 112 -1.73 -14.41 -15.17
CA THR A 112 -2.92 -13.55 -15.19
C THR A 112 -2.54 -12.08 -15.14
N LYS A 113 -1.59 -11.70 -14.26
CA LYS A 113 -1.08 -10.33 -14.17
C LYS A 113 -0.35 -9.91 -15.44
N GLU A 114 0.44 -10.78 -16.06
CA GLU A 114 1.07 -10.52 -17.37
C GLU A 114 0.03 -10.21 -18.47
N PHE A 115 -1.08 -10.95 -18.51
CA PHE A 115 -2.16 -10.67 -19.46
C PHE A 115 -2.85 -9.33 -19.16
N TYR A 116 -3.08 -9.04 -17.89
CA TYR A 116 -3.61 -7.76 -17.42
C TYR A 116 -2.70 -6.59 -17.84
N THR A 117 -1.40 -6.66 -17.56
CA THR A 117 -0.43 -5.59 -17.85
C THR A 117 -0.42 -5.28 -19.34
N ARG A 118 -0.29 -6.30 -20.21
CA ARG A 118 -0.31 -6.10 -21.67
C ARG A 118 -1.57 -5.39 -22.17
N LYS A 119 -2.74 -5.82 -21.70
CA LYS A 119 -4.02 -5.20 -22.06
C LYS A 119 -4.10 -3.76 -21.53
N ASN A 120 -3.54 -3.51 -20.36
CA ASN A 120 -3.52 -2.19 -19.77
C ASN A 120 -2.60 -1.23 -20.55
N ASP A 121 -1.44 -1.71 -21.01
CA ASP A 121 -0.53 -0.93 -21.85
C ASP A 121 -1.21 -0.45 -23.14
N GLU A 122 -2.00 -1.32 -23.78
CA GLU A 122 -2.79 -0.95 -24.97
C GLU A 122 -3.80 0.16 -24.65
N PHE A 123 -4.56 0.04 -23.56
CA PHE A 123 -5.51 1.09 -23.16
C PHE A 123 -4.81 2.41 -22.80
N LEU A 124 -3.65 2.34 -22.15
CA LEU A 124 -2.88 3.54 -21.81
C LEU A 124 -2.33 4.24 -23.06
N GLN A 125 -1.93 3.48 -24.07
CA GLN A 125 -1.52 4.06 -25.35
C GLN A 125 -2.71 4.75 -26.04
N ILE A 126 -3.87 4.10 -26.10
CA ILE A 126 -5.11 4.70 -26.63
C ILE A 126 -5.46 6.00 -25.88
N LEU A 127 -5.44 5.98 -24.55
CA LEU A 127 -5.73 7.14 -23.71
C LEU A 127 -4.81 8.32 -24.05
N ARG A 128 -3.51 8.06 -24.21
CA ARG A 128 -2.51 9.10 -24.56
C ARG A 128 -2.76 9.69 -25.93
N ASP A 129 -3.08 8.84 -26.91
CA ASP A 129 -3.33 9.29 -28.28
C ASP A 129 -4.61 10.15 -28.34
N GLN A 130 -5.66 9.77 -27.61
CA GLN A 130 -6.89 10.56 -27.49
C GLN A 130 -6.64 11.92 -26.81
N VAL A 131 -5.92 11.95 -25.68
CA VAL A 131 -5.56 13.20 -24.99
C VAL A 131 -4.67 14.08 -25.87
N GLY A 132 -3.71 13.49 -26.58
CA GLY A 132 -2.88 14.19 -27.55
C GLY A 132 -3.69 14.81 -28.69
N MET A 133 -4.69 14.09 -29.19
CA MET A 133 -5.60 14.60 -30.22
C MET A 133 -6.43 15.78 -29.73
N ILE A 134 -6.97 15.74 -28.51
CA ILE A 134 -7.71 16.86 -27.93
C ILE A 134 -6.79 18.09 -27.82
N ARG A 135 -5.59 17.92 -27.25
CA ARG A 135 -4.62 19.03 -27.09
C ARG A 135 -4.18 19.64 -28.40
N ALA A 136 -4.15 18.87 -29.49
CA ALA A 136 -3.79 19.37 -30.81
C ALA A 136 -4.90 20.20 -31.47
N ASN A 137 -6.16 20.04 -31.03
CA ASN A 137 -7.33 20.72 -31.62
C ASN A 137 -7.97 21.76 -30.68
N PHE A 138 -7.70 21.69 -29.38
CA PHE A 138 -8.33 22.50 -28.34
C PHE A 138 -7.30 23.01 -27.33
N ASP A 139 -6.77 24.21 -27.58
CA ASP A 139 -5.77 24.87 -26.74
C ASP A 139 -6.25 25.00 -25.28
N GLY A 140 -5.34 24.74 -24.34
CA GLY A 140 -5.61 24.85 -22.90
C GLY A 140 -6.34 23.65 -22.28
N SER A 141 -6.63 22.60 -23.04
CA SER A 141 -7.23 21.38 -22.51
C SER A 141 -6.28 20.63 -21.56
N SER A 142 -6.72 20.40 -20.33
CA SER A 142 -6.06 19.53 -19.34
C SER A 142 -6.81 18.20 -19.22
N LEU A 143 -6.11 17.14 -18.82
CA LEU A 143 -6.73 15.84 -18.54
C LEU A 143 -7.79 15.96 -17.44
N ALA A 144 -7.54 16.77 -16.41
CA ALA A 144 -8.50 17.03 -15.36
C ALA A 144 -9.81 17.62 -15.93
N GLY A 145 -9.73 18.62 -16.81
CA GLY A 145 -10.90 19.22 -17.44
C GLY A 145 -11.63 18.25 -18.38
N ILE A 146 -10.88 17.42 -19.11
CA ILE A 146 -11.46 16.39 -19.98
C ILE A 146 -12.22 15.34 -19.18
N LEU A 147 -11.67 14.88 -18.04
CA LEU A 147 -12.29 13.87 -17.18
C LEU A 147 -13.47 14.42 -16.35
N ASP A 148 -13.47 15.72 -16.03
CA ASP A 148 -14.56 16.38 -15.29
C ASP A 148 -15.69 16.90 -16.20
N TYR A 149 -15.52 16.83 -17.52
CA TYR A 149 -16.52 17.27 -18.48
C TYR A 149 -17.84 16.48 -18.36
N ASP A 150 -18.95 17.18 -18.11
CA ASP A 150 -20.27 16.58 -17.88
C ASP A 150 -20.95 16.16 -19.21
N VAL A 151 -20.54 15.00 -19.73
CA VAL A 151 -21.07 14.41 -20.96
C VAL A 151 -22.59 14.26 -20.91
N LEU A 152 -23.17 13.92 -19.76
CA LEU A 152 -24.61 13.65 -19.65
C LEU A 152 -25.43 14.93 -19.73
N ARG A 153 -25.02 15.99 -19.03
CA ARG A 153 -25.68 17.29 -19.09
C ARG A 153 -25.60 17.87 -20.50
N HIS A 154 -24.41 17.88 -21.09
CA HIS A 154 -24.18 18.46 -22.40
C HIS A 154 -24.86 17.68 -23.54
N ARG A 155 -25.22 16.41 -23.32
CA ARG A 155 -26.00 15.62 -24.31
C ARG A 155 -27.35 16.27 -24.67
N SER A 156 -27.98 16.97 -23.73
CA SER A 156 -29.25 17.67 -23.98
C SER A 156 -29.08 18.98 -24.77
N GLU A 157 -27.85 19.48 -24.91
CA GLU A 157 -27.52 20.76 -25.54
C GLU A 157 -26.90 20.60 -26.93
N LEU A 158 -26.68 19.35 -27.39
CA LEU A 158 -25.95 19.05 -28.63
C LEU A 158 -26.52 19.72 -29.89
N SER A 159 -27.83 19.99 -29.93
CA SER A 159 -28.46 20.70 -31.06
C SER A 159 -28.01 22.16 -31.20
N HIS A 160 -27.38 22.72 -30.18
CA HIS A 160 -26.87 24.09 -30.15
C HIS A 160 -25.36 24.17 -30.38
N TYR A 161 -24.67 23.03 -30.46
CA TYR A 161 -23.22 22.98 -30.62
C TYR A 161 -22.84 23.22 -32.07
N ASN A 162 -21.75 23.96 -32.28
CA ASN A 162 -21.05 23.96 -33.56
C ASN A 162 -20.22 22.66 -33.71
N GLU A 163 -19.61 22.47 -34.88
CA GLU A 163 -18.86 21.25 -35.21
C GLU A 163 -17.68 21.01 -34.27
N ALA A 164 -16.99 22.07 -33.82
CA ALA A 164 -15.85 21.95 -32.92
C ALA A 164 -16.29 21.57 -31.49
N GLU A 165 -17.39 22.17 -31.00
CA GLU A 165 -17.98 21.82 -29.69
C GLU A 165 -18.49 20.37 -29.68
N LEU A 166 -19.12 19.95 -30.78
CA LEU A 166 -19.57 18.56 -30.95
C LEU A 166 -18.39 17.59 -30.97
N PHE A 167 -17.32 17.93 -31.69
CA PHE A 167 -16.10 17.13 -31.71
C PHE A 167 -15.46 17.03 -30.32
N TYR A 168 -15.35 18.14 -29.58
CA TYR A 168 -14.83 18.16 -28.21
C TYR A 168 -15.65 17.27 -27.28
N HIS A 169 -16.99 17.37 -27.33
CA HIS A 169 -17.89 16.55 -26.53
C HIS A 169 -17.61 15.05 -26.68
N TYR A 170 -17.51 14.57 -27.92
CA TYR A 170 -17.26 13.16 -28.19
C TYR A 170 -15.83 12.73 -27.83
N CYS A 171 -14.84 13.61 -28.00
CA CYS A 171 -13.48 13.31 -27.57
C CYS A 171 -13.39 13.17 -26.04
N CYS A 172 -14.04 14.05 -25.28
CA CYS A 172 -14.10 13.95 -23.82
C CYS A 172 -14.79 12.66 -23.39
N GLN A 173 -15.92 12.31 -24.02
CA GLN A 173 -16.60 11.05 -23.75
C GLN A 173 -15.69 9.84 -23.98
N ASP A 174 -14.96 9.80 -25.10
CA ASP A 174 -14.10 8.66 -25.45
C ASP A 174 -12.88 8.50 -24.50
N VAL A 175 -12.30 9.62 -24.05
CA VAL A 175 -11.26 9.62 -23.01
C VAL A 175 -11.81 9.09 -21.68
N GLN A 176 -13.00 9.54 -21.26
CA GLN A 176 -13.64 9.06 -20.03
C GLN A 176 -13.99 7.56 -20.10
N ASP A 177 -14.48 7.09 -21.25
CA ASP A 177 -14.76 5.67 -21.49
C ASP A 177 -13.47 4.83 -21.45
N THR A 178 -12.36 5.36 -21.97
CA THR A 178 -11.06 4.67 -21.96
C THR A 178 -10.46 4.62 -20.55
N MET A 179 -10.54 5.71 -19.79
CA MET A 179 -10.16 5.73 -18.37
C MET A 179 -10.99 4.73 -17.55
N SER A 180 -12.30 4.68 -17.79
CA SER A 180 -13.20 3.71 -17.14
C SER A 180 -12.79 2.27 -17.44
N LYS A 181 -12.46 1.94 -18.70
CA LYS A 181 -11.98 0.60 -19.08
C LYS A 181 -10.68 0.20 -18.39
N ILE A 182 -9.75 1.15 -18.18
CA ILE A 182 -8.51 0.90 -17.43
C ILE A 182 -8.85 0.51 -15.98
N ILE A 183 -9.69 1.30 -15.32
CA ILE A 183 -10.10 1.06 -13.92
C ILE A 183 -10.89 -0.25 -13.80
N GLU A 184 -11.78 -0.56 -14.75
CA GLU A 184 -12.49 -1.83 -14.82
C GLU A 184 -11.53 -3.02 -14.99
N ASN A 185 -10.47 -2.86 -15.79
CA ASN A 185 -9.45 -3.87 -15.98
C ASN A 185 -8.64 -4.13 -14.69
N ASP A 186 -8.30 -3.06 -13.94
CA ASP A 186 -7.69 -3.17 -12.61
C ASP A 186 -8.58 -3.98 -11.65
N ASN A 187 -9.89 -3.67 -11.62
CA ASN A 187 -10.87 -4.38 -10.79
C ASN A 187 -11.08 -5.84 -11.21
N LEU A 188 -11.10 -6.12 -12.52
CA LEU A 188 -11.22 -7.47 -13.05
C LEU A 188 -10.02 -8.33 -12.68
N MET A 189 -8.80 -7.78 -12.78
CA MET A 189 -7.58 -8.48 -12.37
C MET A 189 -7.64 -8.89 -10.90
N LEU A 190 -8.08 -7.99 -10.01
CA LEU A 190 -8.29 -8.31 -8.59
C LEU A 190 -9.29 -9.44 -8.38
N LYS A 191 -10.44 -9.36 -9.06
CA LYS A 191 -11.48 -10.37 -8.95
C LYS A 191 -10.92 -11.75 -9.32
N ILE A 192 -10.22 -11.85 -10.44
CA ILE A 192 -9.62 -13.11 -10.91
C ILE A 192 -8.55 -13.61 -9.92
N CYS A 193 -7.69 -12.72 -9.38
CA CYS A 193 -6.70 -13.12 -8.38
C CYS A 193 -7.34 -13.68 -7.11
N ASN A 194 -8.45 -13.08 -6.64
CA ASN A 194 -9.20 -13.59 -5.50
C ASN A 194 -9.85 -14.94 -5.80
N GLU A 195 -10.44 -15.13 -6.98
CA GLU A 195 -11.00 -16.42 -7.40
C GLU A 195 -9.92 -17.53 -7.44
N ILE A 196 -8.70 -17.21 -7.86
CA ILE A 196 -7.56 -18.13 -7.84
C ILE A 196 -7.13 -18.46 -6.40
N ASP A 197 -7.12 -17.46 -5.50
CA ASP A 197 -6.82 -17.65 -4.08
C ASP A 197 -7.87 -18.55 -3.39
N ASP A 198 -9.16 -18.29 -3.62
CA ASP A 198 -10.27 -19.07 -3.10
C ASP A 198 -10.22 -20.51 -3.61
N TYR A 199 -10.00 -20.69 -4.92
CA TYR A 199 -9.81 -22.01 -5.52
C TYR A 199 -8.67 -22.78 -4.85
N PHE A 200 -7.54 -22.12 -4.58
CA PHE A 200 -6.42 -22.75 -3.89
C PHE A 200 -6.80 -23.16 -2.47
N ARG A 201 -7.46 -22.28 -1.70
CA ARG A 201 -7.88 -22.58 -0.31
C ARG A 201 -8.79 -23.78 -0.26
N ASP A 202 -9.83 -23.79 -1.09
CA ASP A 202 -10.81 -24.87 -1.15
C ASP A 202 -10.18 -26.21 -1.57
N ARG A 203 -9.31 -26.19 -2.59
CA ARG A 203 -8.71 -27.43 -3.13
C ARG A 203 -7.54 -27.95 -2.32
N SER A 204 -6.80 -27.09 -1.64
CA SER A 204 -5.70 -27.50 -0.77
C SER A 204 -6.19 -27.90 0.62
N ARG A 205 -7.38 -27.43 1.03
CA ARG A 205 -7.88 -27.54 2.42
C ARG A 205 -6.84 -27.02 3.42
N ILE A 206 -6.12 -25.96 3.04
CA ILE A 206 -5.05 -25.37 3.85
C ILE A 206 -5.55 -24.99 5.25
N ASP A 207 -6.79 -24.53 5.34
CA ASP A 207 -7.42 -24.10 6.59
C ASP A 207 -7.77 -25.29 7.52
N GLU A 208 -7.59 -26.52 7.07
CA GLU A 208 -7.71 -27.75 7.88
C GLU A 208 -6.35 -28.41 8.16
N ASN A 209 -5.27 -27.91 7.55
CA ASN A 209 -3.93 -28.50 7.71
C ASN A 209 -3.37 -28.20 9.12
N PRO A 210 -3.07 -29.22 9.95
CA PRO A 210 -2.65 -29.00 11.34
C PRO A 210 -1.37 -28.17 11.48
N ASP A 211 -0.39 -28.39 10.60
CA ASP A 211 0.90 -27.70 10.63
C ASP A 211 0.76 -26.21 10.25
N TYR A 212 -0.09 -25.92 9.26
CA TYR A 212 -0.45 -24.57 8.88
C TYR A 212 -1.20 -23.86 10.02
N ILE A 213 -2.22 -24.50 10.61
CA ILE A 213 -2.99 -23.94 11.73
C ILE A 213 -2.06 -23.64 12.91
N ALA A 214 -1.23 -24.60 13.33
CA ALA A 214 -0.31 -24.41 14.44
C ALA A 214 0.69 -23.28 14.19
N THR A 215 1.21 -23.18 12.96
CA THR A 215 2.10 -22.08 12.54
C THR A 215 1.35 -20.75 12.61
N ARG A 216 0.17 -20.67 11.99
CA ARG A 216 -0.67 -19.46 11.98
C ARG A 216 -1.06 -19.00 13.38
N ASP A 217 -1.39 -19.92 14.29
CA ASP A 217 -1.74 -19.61 15.67
C ASP A 217 -0.53 -19.07 16.46
N ARG A 218 0.67 -19.61 16.21
CA ARG A 218 1.91 -19.03 16.76
C ARG A 218 2.11 -17.59 16.26
N LEU A 219 2.01 -17.36 14.95
CA LEU A 219 2.13 -16.02 14.36
C LEU A 219 1.09 -15.07 14.96
N ARG A 220 -0.16 -15.53 15.09
CA ARG A 220 -1.26 -14.78 15.71
C ARG A 220 -0.93 -14.35 17.13
N ARG A 221 -0.49 -15.27 17.98
CA ARG A 221 -0.10 -14.96 19.37
C ARG A 221 1.04 -13.94 19.44
N ASN A 222 2.04 -14.06 18.56
CA ASN A 222 3.15 -13.13 18.52
C ASN A 222 2.68 -11.72 18.13
N ILE A 223 1.81 -11.60 17.12
CA ILE A 223 1.23 -10.31 16.69
C ILE A 223 0.37 -9.70 17.81
N LEU A 224 -0.57 -10.46 18.38
CA LEU A 224 -1.51 -9.95 19.38
C LEU A 224 -0.88 -9.63 20.75
N SER A 225 0.32 -10.14 21.03
CA SER A 225 1.10 -9.81 22.24
C SER A 225 2.04 -8.62 22.05
N SER A 226 2.04 -7.99 20.87
CA SER A 226 2.98 -6.92 20.53
C SER A 226 2.42 -5.54 20.87
N ASN A 227 3.25 -4.72 21.50
CA ASN A 227 2.95 -3.30 21.69
C ASN A 227 3.19 -2.52 20.39
N SER A 228 4.21 -2.90 19.64
CA SER A 228 4.63 -2.23 18.43
C SER A 228 5.05 -3.23 17.37
N ILE A 229 4.67 -2.96 16.12
CA ILE A 229 4.99 -3.81 14.97
C ILE A 229 5.69 -2.94 13.92
N PHE A 230 6.88 -3.36 13.52
CA PHE A 230 7.61 -2.77 12.41
C PHE A 230 7.44 -3.61 11.15
N LEU A 231 7.00 -3.01 10.04
CA LEU A 231 7.01 -3.62 8.71
C LEU A 231 8.01 -2.88 7.83
N PHE A 232 9.12 -3.55 7.53
CA PHE A 232 10.17 -2.98 6.70
C PHE A 232 9.93 -3.21 5.21
N GLY A 233 10.53 -2.32 4.41
CA GLY A 233 10.53 -2.41 2.96
C GLY A 233 11.46 -3.50 2.41
N GLY A 234 11.48 -3.65 1.08
CA GLY A 234 12.28 -4.63 0.36
C GLY A 234 11.47 -5.26 -0.78
N ASN A 235 11.53 -6.58 -0.93
CA ASN A 235 10.74 -7.29 -1.95
C ASN A 235 9.24 -7.32 -1.58
N LEU A 236 8.48 -6.36 -2.13
CA LEU A 236 7.04 -6.21 -1.91
C LEU A 236 6.22 -7.46 -2.29
N PRO A 237 6.40 -8.08 -3.47
CA PRO A 237 5.69 -9.32 -3.82
C PRO A 237 5.88 -10.42 -2.77
N VAL A 238 7.10 -10.63 -2.27
CA VAL A 238 7.37 -11.62 -1.22
C VAL A 238 6.65 -11.25 0.07
N LEU A 239 6.81 -10.02 0.57
CA LEU A 239 6.18 -9.57 1.80
C LEU A 239 4.65 -9.79 1.76
N LEU A 240 3.99 -9.27 0.72
CA LEU A 240 2.54 -9.35 0.60
C LEU A 240 2.06 -10.80 0.45
N ASN A 241 2.76 -11.61 -0.35
CA ASN A 241 2.42 -13.03 -0.50
C ASN A 241 2.52 -13.80 0.82
N ARG A 242 3.50 -13.51 1.68
CA ARG A 242 3.65 -14.17 2.99
C ARG A 242 2.56 -13.74 3.96
N LEU A 243 2.23 -12.44 4.01
CA LEU A 243 1.13 -11.92 4.82
C LEU A 243 -0.22 -12.52 4.42
N LYS A 244 -0.48 -12.63 3.10
CA LYS A 244 -1.69 -13.25 2.54
C LYS A 244 -1.73 -14.76 2.75
N PHE A 245 -0.61 -15.46 2.56
CA PHE A 245 -0.53 -16.91 2.74
C PHE A 245 -0.97 -17.33 4.14
N PHE A 246 -0.48 -16.66 5.18
CA PHE A 246 -0.87 -16.94 6.57
C PHE A 246 -2.18 -16.28 7.01
N ASN A 247 -2.90 -15.62 6.09
CA ASN A 247 -4.17 -14.92 6.35
C ASN A 247 -4.10 -14.01 7.59
N LEU A 248 -3.13 -13.08 7.60
CA LEU A 248 -2.82 -12.25 8.78
C LEU A 248 -3.56 -10.92 8.82
N ARG A 249 -4.37 -10.59 7.80
CA ARG A 249 -5.12 -9.33 7.72
C ARG A 249 -5.95 -9.06 8.97
N ASP A 250 -6.82 -9.99 9.33
CA ASP A 250 -7.72 -9.83 10.47
C ASP A 250 -6.97 -9.75 11.80
N VAL A 251 -5.83 -10.46 11.89
CA VAL A 251 -4.97 -10.44 13.09
C VAL A 251 -4.32 -9.07 13.26
N PHE A 252 -3.86 -8.45 12.17
CA PHE A 252 -3.29 -7.10 12.19
C PHE A 252 -4.34 -6.06 12.54
N GLN A 253 -5.53 -6.18 11.96
CA GLN A 253 -6.65 -5.31 12.29
C GLN A 253 -7.05 -5.44 13.76
N GLU A 254 -7.09 -6.67 14.30
CA GLU A 254 -7.33 -6.93 15.72
C GLU A 254 -6.23 -6.32 16.61
N ALA A 255 -4.94 -6.49 16.27
CA ALA A 255 -3.84 -5.88 17.01
C ALA A 255 -3.96 -4.34 17.04
N LEU A 256 -4.25 -3.73 15.89
CA LEU A 256 -4.48 -2.29 15.80
C LEU A 256 -5.63 -1.84 16.70
N TYR A 257 -6.75 -2.56 16.72
CA TYR A 257 -7.87 -2.23 17.61
C TYR A 257 -7.54 -2.40 19.10
N ARG A 258 -6.67 -3.36 19.43
CA ARG A 258 -6.16 -3.56 20.81
C ARG A 258 -5.16 -2.49 21.23
N GLY A 259 -4.74 -1.59 20.34
CA GLY A 259 -3.83 -0.49 20.65
C GLY A 259 -2.37 -0.77 20.28
N THR A 260 -2.10 -1.80 19.48
CA THR A 260 -0.77 -2.03 18.90
C THR A 260 -0.46 -0.96 17.86
N ASN A 261 0.73 -0.40 17.95
CA ASN A 261 1.21 0.63 17.04
C ASN A 261 1.97 0.02 15.86
N PHE A 262 1.77 0.56 14.66
CA PHE A 262 2.44 0.10 13.44
C PHE A 262 3.42 1.16 12.94
N TYR A 263 4.58 0.69 12.52
CA TYR A 263 5.68 1.52 12.05
C TYR A 263 6.16 0.93 10.73
N THR A 264 5.90 1.62 9.63
CA THR A 264 6.02 1.02 8.29
C THR A 264 6.84 1.87 7.35
N VAL A 265 7.59 1.19 6.47
CA VAL A 265 8.52 1.82 5.53
C VAL A 265 8.35 1.21 4.14
N SER A 266 8.27 2.07 3.12
CA SER A 266 8.29 1.69 1.69
C SER A 266 7.31 0.55 1.38
N ALA A 267 7.78 -0.62 0.92
CA ALA A 267 6.94 -1.79 0.66
C ALA A 267 6.08 -2.23 1.86
N GLY A 268 6.54 -2.04 3.10
CA GLY A 268 5.76 -2.29 4.31
C GLY A 268 4.56 -1.35 4.45
N SER A 269 4.74 -0.08 4.08
CA SER A 269 3.65 0.91 4.05
C SER A 269 2.63 0.59 2.96
N MET A 270 3.10 0.18 1.78
CA MET A 270 2.22 -0.27 0.69
C MET A 270 1.46 -1.54 1.08
N ALA A 271 2.10 -2.48 1.79
CA ALA A 271 1.42 -3.70 2.24
C ALA A 271 0.26 -3.42 3.21
N LEU A 272 0.25 -2.28 3.91
CA LEU A 272 -0.85 -1.89 4.80
C LEU A 272 -1.95 -1.06 4.10
N SER A 273 -1.72 -0.55 2.89
CA SER A 273 -2.74 0.22 2.17
C SER A 273 -3.86 -0.67 1.62
N ASP A 274 -4.97 -0.05 1.19
CA ASP A 274 -6.01 -0.77 0.44
C ASP A 274 -5.51 -1.19 -0.95
N LYS A 275 -4.94 -0.23 -1.69
CA LYS A 275 -4.37 -0.44 -3.03
C LYS A 275 -2.85 -0.39 -3.00
N VAL A 276 -2.21 -1.35 -3.66
CA VAL A 276 -0.75 -1.44 -3.83
C VAL A 276 -0.44 -1.04 -5.27
N ILE A 277 0.27 0.07 -5.43
CA ILE A 277 0.61 0.62 -6.75
C ILE A 277 2.12 0.56 -6.89
N VAL A 278 2.60 -0.19 -7.87
CA VAL A 278 4.02 -0.30 -8.14
C VAL A 278 4.38 0.59 -9.31
N PHE A 279 5.58 1.14 -9.23
CA PHE A 279 6.22 1.73 -10.39
C PHE A 279 7.13 0.67 -10.97
N ASP A 280 7.15 0.53 -12.30
CA ASP A 280 7.99 -0.47 -12.96
C ASP A 280 9.48 -0.12 -12.84
N ASP A 281 10.06 -0.44 -11.67
CA ASP A 281 11.50 -0.53 -11.43
C ASP A 281 12.02 -1.96 -11.67
N PHE A 282 11.13 -2.92 -11.96
CA PHE A 282 11.42 -4.36 -12.07
C PHE A 282 11.34 -4.91 -13.50
N GLY A 283 11.01 -4.06 -14.47
CA GLY A 283 11.07 -4.34 -15.89
C GLY A 283 12.45 -4.89 -16.18
N ASN A 284 12.52 -6.19 -16.44
CA ASN A 284 13.70 -6.79 -17.02
C ASN A 284 14.10 -5.91 -18.21
N ASP A 285 15.37 -5.49 -18.22
CA ASP A 285 16.11 -4.72 -19.23
C ASP A 285 16.06 -5.32 -20.67
N GLN A 286 14.93 -5.91 -21.09
CA GLN A 286 14.78 -6.64 -22.34
C GLN A 286 13.58 -6.19 -23.20
N SER A 287 12.82 -5.17 -22.81
CA SER A 287 12.03 -4.40 -23.78
C SER A 287 12.75 -3.09 -24.07
N ASP A 288 13.42 -3.03 -25.22
CA ASP A 288 13.95 -1.81 -25.83
C ASP A 288 12.97 -0.64 -25.62
N GLY A 289 13.31 0.28 -24.72
CA GLY A 289 12.57 1.53 -24.51
C GLY A 289 11.21 1.42 -23.81
N GLY A 290 10.96 0.37 -23.01
CA GLY A 290 9.73 0.25 -22.21
C GLY A 290 9.49 1.50 -21.34
N LYS A 291 8.39 2.22 -21.60
CA LYS A 291 7.99 3.39 -20.79
C LYS A 291 7.72 2.92 -19.36
N LYS A 292 8.35 3.57 -18.38
CA LYS A 292 8.10 3.27 -16.96
C LYS A 292 6.70 3.73 -16.58
N GLU A 293 5.85 2.80 -16.16
CA GLU A 293 4.46 3.09 -15.81
C GLU A 293 4.12 2.74 -14.37
N PHE A 294 3.07 3.38 -13.87
CA PHE A 294 2.41 2.95 -12.64
C PHE A 294 1.41 1.84 -12.93
N GLU A 295 1.52 0.77 -12.16
CA GLU A 295 0.66 -0.39 -12.26
C GLU A 295 -0.08 -0.63 -10.96
N PHE A 296 -1.35 -0.98 -11.08
CA PHE A 296 -2.09 -1.52 -9.96
C PHE A 296 -1.62 -2.97 -9.71
N PHE A 297 -0.85 -3.19 -8.66
CA PHE A 297 -0.24 -4.49 -8.38
C PHE A 297 -1.21 -5.45 -7.72
N ASP A 298 -1.85 -5.03 -6.62
CA ASP A 298 -2.73 -5.86 -5.79
C ASP A 298 -3.43 -5.02 -4.70
N ARG A 299 -4.25 -5.66 -3.87
CA ARG A 299 -4.67 -5.12 -2.57
C ARG A 299 -3.71 -5.48 -1.45
N GLY A 300 -3.46 -4.52 -0.57
CA GLY A 300 -2.74 -4.71 0.68
C GLY A 300 -3.66 -5.28 1.77
N LEU A 301 -3.29 -5.06 3.03
CA LEU A 301 -4.10 -5.48 4.19
C LEU A 301 -5.26 -4.51 4.49
N GLY A 302 -5.27 -3.31 3.89
CA GLY A 302 -6.35 -2.33 4.03
C GLY A 302 -6.48 -1.72 5.42
N LEU A 303 -5.38 -1.65 6.19
CA LEU A 303 -5.31 -0.93 7.46
C LEU A 303 -5.28 0.59 7.24
N VAL A 304 -4.75 1.03 6.10
CA VAL A 304 -4.75 2.41 5.61
C VAL A 304 -5.58 2.48 4.32
N ASN A 305 -6.85 2.88 4.39
CA ASN A 305 -7.78 2.71 3.27
C ASN A 305 -8.42 3.99 2.71
N ARG A 306 -8.34 5.13 3.42
CA ARG A 306 -8.89 6.42 2.94
C ARG A 306 -7.90 7.31 2.20
N VAL A 307 -6.67 6.83 2.02
CA VAL A 307 -5.64 7.50 1.22
C VAL A 307 -4.96 6.48 0.33
N THR A 308 -4.45 6.95 -0.81
CA THR A 308 -3.66 6.13 -1.72
C THR A 308 -2.19 6.54 -1.61
N LEU A 309 -1.33 5.62 -1.20
CA LEU A 309 0.07 5.92 -0.90
C LEU A 309 0.97 5.75 -2.12
N PHE A 310 1.85 6.73 -2.34
CA PHE A 310 2.89 6.71 -3.36
C PHE A 310 4.27 6.94 -2.72
N PRO A 311 4.98 5.86 -2.36
CA PRO A 311 6.36 5.95 -1.87
C PRO A 311 7.32 6.47 -2.95
N HIS A 312 8.39 7.15 -2.52
CA HIS A 312 9.40 7.77 -3.39
C HIS A 312 8.80 8.75 -4.41
N CYS A 313 7.86 9.58 -3.94
CA CYS A 313 7.03 10.42 -4.79
C CYS A 313 7.84 11.27 -5.76
N MET A 314 8.83 12.03 -5.28
CA MET A 314 9.61 12.95 -6.14
C MET A 314 10.58 12.23 -7.08
N ASP A 315 10.97 10.99 -6.77
CA ASP A 315 11.89 10.21 -7.59
C ASP A 315 11.18 9.45 -8.72
N ARG A 316 9.91 9.07 -8.49
CA ARG A 316 9.15 8.17 -9.40
C ARG A 316 7.99 8.86 -10.10
N ILE A 317 7.43 9.92 -9.53
CA ILE A 317 6.29 10.65 -10.09
C ILE A 317 6.80 11.95 -10.69
N GLN A 318 6.37 12.25 -11.92
CA GLN A 318 6.48 13.59 -12.48
C GLN A 318 5.48 14.50 -11.76
N THR A 319 5.83 14.95 -10.55
CA THR A 319 4.89 15.67 -9.67
C THR A 319 4.61 17.09 -10.12
N ASP A 320 5.33 17.60 -11.11
CA ASP A 320 5.13 18.95 -11.67
C ASP A 320 4.25 18.94 -12.92
N ASP A 321 3.81 17.77 -13.39
CA ASP A 321 2.82 17.62 -14.45
C ASP A 321 1.41 17.38 -13.83
N PRO A 322 0.50 18.37 -13.89
CA PRO A 322 -0.86 18.24 -13.36
C PRO A 322 -1.66 17.11 -14.02
N ASP A 323 -1.41 16.81 -15.28
CA ASP A 323 -2.15 15.76 -15.98
C ASP A 323 -1.69 14.37 -15.54
N ASN A 324 -0.40 14.20 -15.25
CA ASN A 324 0.09 12.98 -14.64
C ASN A 324 -0.50 12.78 -13.23
N LEU A 325 -0.57 13.83 -12.41
CA LEU A 325 -1.21 13.76 -11.10
C LEU A 325 -2.71 13.47 -11.19
N SER A 326 -3.42 14.12 -12.11
CA SER A 326 -4.84 13.88 -12.40
C SER A 326 -5.07 12.44 -12.86
N TYR A 327 -4.21 11.91 -13.73
CA TYR A 327 -4.25 10.52 -14.17
C TYR A 327 -4.13 9.55 -12.99
N LEU A 328 -3.09 9.69 -12.15
CA LEU A 328 -2.85 8.83 -11.00
C LEU A 328 -4.03 8.88 -10.01
N ALA A 329 -4.54 10.08 -9.73
CA ALA A 329 -5.66 10.26 -8.84
C ALA A 329 -6.96 9.70 -9.41
N ASN A 330 -7.25 9.87 -10.69
CA ASN A 330 -8.47 9.31 -11.29
C ASN A 330 -8.42 7.79 -11.38
N ARG A 331 -7.28 7.21 -11.76
CA ARG A 331 -7.14 5.76 -11.89
C ARG A 331 -7.12 5.05 -10.54
N PHE A 332 -6.29 5.53 -9.61
CA PHE A 332 -5.96 4.76 -8.43
C PHE A 332 -6.64 5.22 -7.14
N SER A 333 -7.19 6.44 -7.05
CA SER A 333 -7.68 6.95 -5.76
C SER A 333 -8.74 6.06 -5.10
N THR A 334 -8.58 5.84 -3.80
CA THR A 334 -9.66 5.52 -2.85
C THR A 334 -10.02 6.73 -1.98
N GLY A 335 -9.29 7.83 -2.16
CA GLY A 335 -9.32 9.10 -1.46
C GLY A 335 -8.12 9.92 -1.95
N PRO A 336 -7.66 10.94 -1.21
CA PRO A 336 -6.50 11.72 -1.62
C PRO A 336 -5.26 10.86 -1.86
N CYS A 337 -4.49 11.17 -2.90
CA CYS A 337 -3.23 10.52 -3.17
C CYS A 337 -2.12 11.20 -2.35
N VAL A 338 -1.31 10.40 -1.66
CA VAL A 338 -0.29 10.87 -0.72
C VAL A 338 1.07 10.36 -1.15
N GLY A 339 1.87 11.28 -1.66
CA GLY A 339 3.28 11.11 -1.96
C GLY A 339 4.15 11.21 -0.70
N LEU A 340 5.04 10.23 -0.53
CA LEU A 340 5.97 10.15 0.60
C LEU A 340 7.42 10.05 0.09
N ASN A 341 8.28 10.99 0.48
CA ASN A 341 9.72 10.95 0.26
C ASN A 341 10.45 10.36 1.46
N GLU A 342 11.78 10.39 1.43
CA GLU A 342 12.67 9.84 2.47
C GLU A 342 12.34 10.37 3.87
N ASN A 343 12.06 11.66 3.99
CA ASN A 343 11.82 12.31 5.27
C ASN A 343 10.35 12.66 5.52
N SER A 344 9.45 12.14 4.68
CA SER A 344 8.00 12.30 4.80
C SER A 344 7.45 11.20 5.69
N PHE A 345 6.70 11.59 6.73
CA PHE A 345 6.04 10.65 7.64
C PHE A 345 4.58 11.03 7.76
N LEU A 346 3.70 10.05 7.57
CA LEU A 346 2.27 10.19 7.75
C LEU A 346 1.85 9.39 8.98
N LEU A 347 1.27 10.09 9.96
CA LEU A 347 0.60 9.49 11.11
C LEU A 347 -0.87 9.26 10.76
N VAL A 348 -1.33 8.03 10.96
CA VAL A 348 -2.74 7.64 10.91
C VAL A 348 -3.16 7.24 12.30
N GLU A 349 -4.14 7.95 12.85
CA GLU A 349 -4.68 7.68 14.19
C GLU A 349 -6.19 7.84 14.20
N THR A 350 -6.86 7.21 15.16
CA THR A 350 -8.30 7.39 15.33
C THR A 350 -8.56 8.39 16.44
N VAL A 351 -9.23 9.49 16.10
CA VAL A 351 -9.61 10.54 17.04
C VAL A 351 -11.11 10.51 17.31
N ARG A 352 -11.48 10.90 18.53
CA ARG A 352 -12.87 11.19 18.89
C ARG A 352 -13.12 12.68 18.75
N GLU A 353 -14.11 13.05 17.98
CA GLU A 353 -14.52 14.43 17.79
C GLU A 353 -15.19 14.96 19.06
N ALA A 354 -14.72 16.10 19.55
CA ALA A 354 -15.22 16.70 20.79
C ALA A 354 -16.69 17.13 20.68
N GLU A 355 -17.12 17.58 19.49
CA GLU A 355 -18.45 18.16 19.28
C GLU A 355 -19.53 17.11 19.00
N THR A 356 -19.24 16.14 18.11
CA THR A 356 -20.21 15.13 17.68
C THR A 356 -20.13 13.83 18.50
N GLY A 357 -19.03 13.64 19.25
CA GLY A 357 -18.68 12.35 19.85
C GLY A 357 -18.36 11.26 18.82
N GLY A 358 -18.33 11.61 17.53
CA GLY A 358 -18.00 10.75 16.41
C GLY A 358 -16.56 10.28 16.47
N VAL A 359 -16.28 9.19 15.78
CA VAL A 359 -14.93 8.62 15.67
C VAL A 359 -14.52 8.67 14.21
N ARG A 360 -13.36 9.27 13.94
CA ARG A 360 -12.80 9.32 12.59
C ARG A 360 -11.31 9.03 12.60
N ASP A 361 -10.83 8.52 11.47
CA ASP A 361 -9.40 8.44 11.22
C ASP A 361 -8.87 9.83 10.83
N ARG A 362 -7.72 10.19 11.40
CA ARG A 362 -7.00 11.44 11.19
C ARG A 362 -5.66 11.12 10.57
N TYR A 363 -5.29 11.90 9.55
CA TYR A 363 -4.09 11.73 8.74
C TYR A 363 -3.21 12.96 8.89
N VAL A 364 -2.07 12.88 9.59
CA VAL A 364 -1.25 14.04 9.94
C VAL A 364 0.17 13.87 9.41
N SER A 365 0.70 14.91 8.79
CA SER A 365 2.12 14.97 8.45
C SER A 365 2.95 15.13 9.73
N VAL A 366 3.85 14.19 10.01
CA VAL A 366 4.72 14.22 11.20
C VAL A 366 6.21 14.23 10.84
N GLY A 367 6.54 14.40 9.55
CA GLY A 367 7.90 14.61 9.08
C GLY A 367 8.40 16.01 9.43
N LYS A 368 9.54 16.09 10.15
CA LYS A 368 10.15 17.37 10.57
C LYS A 368 11.04 17.99 9.49
N ARG A 369 11.57 17.17 8.57
CA ARG A 369 12.50 17.60 7.51
C ARG A 369 11.84 17.71 6.15
N ASP A 370 10.80 16.93 5.89
CA ASP A 370 9.98 17.01 4.68
C ASP A 370 8.50 16.79 5.04
N GLY A 371 7.61 17.36 4.24
CA GLY A 371 6.17 17.19 4.37
C GLY A 371 5.66 15.97 3.61
N VAL A 372 4.34 15.78 3.61
CA VAL A 372 3.66 14.80 2.76
C VAL A 372 2.99 15.53 1.60
N TYR A 373 3.11 15.00 0.39
CA TYR A 373 2.60 15.64 -0.81
C TYR A 373 1.22 15.07 -1.12
N VAL A 374 0.20 15.90 -1.08
CA VAL A 374 -1.18 15.49 -1.36
C VAL A 374 -1.56 15.99 -2.74
N PHE A 375 -2.10 15.11 -3.56
CA PHE A 375 -2.65 15.47 -4.86
C PHE A 375 -3.98 14.78 -5.13
N ASP A 376 -4.79 15.40 -5.99
CA ASP A 376 -6.16 15.02 -6.26
C ASP A 376 -6.46 14.91 -7.77
N ARG A 377 -7.74 14.62 -8.09
CA ARG A 377 -8.22 14.41 -9.46
C ARG A 377 -8.11 15.65 -10.35
N SER A 378 -8.03 16.84 -9.77
CA SER A 378 -7.82 18.08 -10.52
C SER A 378 -6.36 18.29 -10.93
N GLY A 379 -5.44 17.44 -10.45
CA GLY A 379 -4.01 17.56 -10.73
C GLY A 379 -3.29 18.56 -9.83
N HIS A 380 -3.99 19.16 -8.86
CA HIS A 380 -3.37 20.06 -7.88
C HIS A 380 -2.55 19.28 -6.86
N LYS A 381 -1.38 19.82 -6.52
CA LYS A 381 -0.44 19.29 -5.52
C LYS A 381 -0.26 20.28 -4.39
N HIS A 382 -0.36 19.81 -3.16
CA HIS A 382 -0.08 20.59 -1.96
C HIS A 382 0.84 19.83 -1.02
N CYS A 383 1.83 20.51 -0.44
CA CYS A 383 2.65 19.94 0.62
C CYS A 383 2.01 20.22 1.98
N ARG A 384 1.81 19.16 2.78
CA ARG A 384 1.40 19.25 4.18
C ARG A 384 2.63 19.10 5.07
N THR A 385 3.02 20.17 5.73
CA THR A 385 4.18 20.20 6.63
C THR A 385 3.84 19.63 8.00
N PHE A 386 4.86 19.46 8.85
CA PHE A 386 4.71 18.96 10.22
C PHE A 386 3.48 19.54 10.96
N GLY A 387 2.66 18.65 11.53
CA GLY A 387 1.45 18.98 12.28
C GLY A 387 0.21 19.28 11.43
N GLN A 388 0.33 19.38 10.10
CA GLN A 388 -0.81 19.63 9.23
C GLN A 388 -1.57 18.35 8.90
N GLU A 389 -2.89 18.44 8.97
CA GLU A 389 -3.81 17.34 8.66
C GLU A 389 -4.12 17.29 7.15
N ILE A 390 -4.23 16.08 6.61
CA ILE A 390 -4.76 15.80 5.27
C ILE A 390 -6.28 15.76 5.37
N GLN A 391 -6.95 16.59 4.56
CA GLN A 391 -8.41 16.55 4.44
C GLN A 391 -8.80 15.31 3.64
N ILE A 392 -9.72 14.54 4.19
CA ILE A 392 -10.30 13.37 3.55
C ILE A 392 -11.77 13.73 3.29
N ASP A 393 -12.14 13.84 2.02
CA ASP A 393 -13.52 14.13 1.60
C ASP A 393 -14.46 12.94 1.80
#